data_AF-A0A6V7PQX7-F1
#
_entry.id   AF-A0A6V7PQX7-F1
#
_cell.length_a   1.000
_cell.length_b   1.000
_cell.length_c   1.000
_cell.angle_alpha   90.00
_cell.angle_beta   90.00
_cell.angle_gamma   90.00
#
_symmetry.space_group_name_H-M   'P 1'
#
loop_
_entity.id
_entity.type
_entity.pdbx_description
1 polymer ?
#
loop_
_entity_poly.entity_id
_entity_poly.type
_entity_poly.pdbx_seq_one_letter_code
_entity_poly.pdbx_strand_id
1 'polypeptide(L)'
;MDSSSSNNYFRLGFLFGVLSCLLLRNCFAGNLPANFVFGDSLVDVGNNNYIATLSKANYRPNGIDFPSHQPTGRFTNGRTIVDILGMCQELGLGGFSPPYLAPDTVGDAVLKGVNYASGVGGFSIILGKFL
;
A
#
# COMPACT_ATOMS: atom_id res chain seq x y z
N MET A 1 -43.23 6.49 -45.89
CA MET A 1 -42.66 5.92 -44.65
C MET A 1 -42.57 7.05 -43.64
N ASP A 2 -43.31 6.94 -42.55
CA ASP A 2 -43.62 8.04 -41.64
C ASP A 2 -42.40 8.46 -40.79
N SER A 3 -41.99 9.73 -40.89
CA SER A 3 -40.88 10.32 -40.14
C SER A 3 -41.08 10.27 -38.62
N SER A 4 -42.33 10.15 -38.17
CA SER A 4 -42.68 9.96 -36.76
C SER A 4 -42.16 8.61 -36.22
N SER A 5 -42.25 7.56 -37.04
CA SER A 5 -41.80 6.21 -36.67
C SER A 5 -40.28 6.16 -36.46
N SER A 6 -39.51 6.79 -37.36
CA SER A 6 -38.05 6.89 -37.27
C SER A 6 -37.56 7.57 -35.98
N ASN A 7 -38.20 8.66 -35.58
CA ASN A 7 -37.85 9.38 -34.35
C ASN A 7 -38.13 8.55 -33.07
N ASN A 8 -39.14 7.69 -33.10
CA ASN A 8 -39.47 6.84 -31.96
C ASN A 8 -38.44 5.71 -31.76
N TYR A 9 -37.92 5.12 -32.85
CA TYR A 9 -36.82 4.15 -32.76
C TYR A 9 -35.52 4.79 -32.26
N PHE A 10 -35.23 6.02 -32.69
CA PHE A 10 -34.06 6.77 -32.21
C PHE A 10 -34.16 7.08 -30.70
N ARG A 11 -35.33 7.52 -30.23
CA ARG A 11 -35.59 7.76 -28.81
C ARG A 11 -35.51 6.47 -27.98
N LEU A 12 -36.04 5.37 -28.50
CA LEU A 12 -36.01 4.09 -27.81
C LEU A 12 -34.58 3.53 -27.71
N GLY A 13 -33.79 3.66 -28.78
CA GLY A 13 -32.37 3.28 -28.76
C GLY A 13 -31.54 4.13 -27.78
N PHE A 14 -31.81 5.45 -27.73
CA PHE A 14 -31.18 6.32 -26.75
C PHE A 14 -31.55 5.95 -25.30
N LEU A 15 -32.84 5.69 -25.03
CA LEU A 15 -33.30 5.25 -23.71
C LEU A 15 -32.66 3.91 -23.31
N PHE A 16 -32.55 2.98 -24.24
CA PHE A 16 -31.94 1.67 -24.01
C PHE A 16 -30.44 1.79 -23.75
N GLY A 17 -29.75 2.69 -24.45
CA GLY A 17 -28.33 3.00 -24.22
C GLY A 17 -28.08 3.63 -22.85
N VAL A 18 -28.94 4.56 -22.42
CA VAL A 18 -28.86 5.18 -21.09
C VAL A 18 -29.19 4.17 -19.99
N LEU A 19 -30.25 3.36 -20.17
CA LEU A 19 -30.62 2.32 -19.21
C LEU A 19 -29.54 1.25 -19.10
N SER A 20 -28.95 0.82 -20.22
CA SER A 20 -27.81 -0.09 -20.25
C SER A 20 -26.60 0.52 -19.51
N CYS A 21 -26.26 1.79 -19.73
CA CYS A 21 -25.19 2.46 -18.98
C CYS A 21 -25.48 2.56 -17.48
N LEU A 22 -26.74 2.78 -17.09
CA LEU A 22 -27.16 2.83 -15.69
C LEU A 22 -27.15 1.45 -15.02
N LEU A 23 -27.45 0.39 -15.77
CA LEU A 23 -27.40 -1.00 -15.30
C LEU A 23 -25.96 -1.58 -15.33
N LEU A 24 -25.10 -1.11 -16.24
CA LEU A 24 -23.67 -1.43 -16.35
C LEU A 24 -22.81 -0.50 -15.47
N ARG A 25 -23.35 0.00 -14.35
CA ARG A 25 -22.50 0.57 -13.29
C ARG A 25 -21.59 -0.53 -12.79
N ASN A 26 -20.41 -0.64 -13.39
CA ASN A 26 -19.30 -1.37 -12.82
C ASN A 26 -19.04 -0.72 -11.46
N CYS A 27 -19.49 -1.36 -10.39
CA CYS A 27 -18.95 -1.10 -9.07
C CYS A 27 -17.50 -1.53 -9.12
N PHE A 28 -16.64 -0.63 -9.60
CA PHE A 28 -15.23 -0.67 -9.26
C PHE A 28 -15.17 -0.23 -7.81
N ALA A 29 -15.60 -1.11 -6.90
CA ALA A 29 -14.99 -1.15 -5.59
C ALA A 29 -13.53 -1.44 -5.92
N GLY A 30 -12.74 -0.38 -6.01
CA GLY A 30 -11.32 -0.50 -6.25
C GLY A 30 -10.80 -1.35 -5.11
N ASN A 31 -10.60 -2.64 -5.38
CA ASN A 31 -9.90 -3.55 -4.50
C ASN A 31 -8.47 -3.03 -4.47
N LEU A 32 -8.24 -2.01 -3.64
CA LEU A 32 -6.91 -1.55 -3.31
C LEU A 32 -6.30 -2.72 -2.54
N PRO A 33 -5.36 -3.46 -3.13
CA PRO A 33 -4.84 -4.66 -2.51
C PRO A 33 -4.04 -4.24 -1.27
N ALA A 34 -4.36 -4.81 -0.11
CA ALA A 34 -3.64 -4.56 1.11
C ALA A 34 -2.36 -5.42 1.17
N ASN A 35 -1.24 -4.84 1.58
CA ASN A 35 0.04 -5.54 1.69
C ASN A 35 0.53 -5.65 3.13
N PHE A 36 0.65 -6.86 3.65
CA PHE A 36 1.16 -7.10 4.99
C PHE A 36 2.53 -7.80 4.90
N VAL A 37 3.56 -7.10 5.36
CA VAL A 37 4.95 -7.57 5.24
C VAL A 37 5.43 -8.05 6.60
N PHE A 38 5.95 -9.27 6.66
CA PHE A 38 6.51 -9.87 7.87
C PHE A 38 7.93 -10.35 7.56
N GLY A 39 8.83 -10.26 8.53
CA GLY A 39 10.19 -10.75 8.34
C GLY A 39 11.19 -10.19 9.33
N ASP A 40 12.45 -10.24 8.93
CA ASP A 40 13.60 -9.78 9.71
C ASP A 40 14.15 -8.43 9.19
N SER A 41 15.40 -8.11 9.53
CA SER A 41 16.12 -6.92 9.07
C SER A 41 16.12 -6.69 7.56
N LEU A 42 16.05 -7.75 6.73
CA LEU A 42 16.13 -7.64 5.27
C LEU A 42 14.93 -6.91 4.66
N VAL A 43 13.80 -6.95 5.35
CA VAL A 43 12.54 -6.31 4.93
C VAL A 43 12.04 -5.29 5.95
N ASP A 44 12.84 -4.97 6.98
CA ASP A 44 12.53 -3.93 7.97
C ASP A 44 12.64 -2.53 7.35
N VAL A 45 11.58 -1.74 7.53
CA VAL A 45 11.46 -0.36 7.04
C VAL A 45 11.69 0.70 8.12
N GLY A 46 12.14 0.29 9.31
CA GLY A 46 12.45 1.19 10.43
C GLY A 46 11.63 0.93 11.69
N ASN A 47 10.99 -0.23 11.82
CA ASN A 47 10.25 -0.61 13.02
C ASN A 47 11.14 -0.60 14.27
N ASN A 48 12.39 -1.00 14.12
CA ASN A 48 13.35 -1.05 15.22
C ASN A 48 13.68 0.32 15.83
N ASN A 49 13.39 1.43 15.14
CA ASN A 49 13.58 2.77 15.68
C ASN A 49 12.61 3.07 16.84
N TYR A 50 11.47 2.37 16.89
CA TYR A 50 10.39 2.57 17.84
C TYR A 50 10.40 1.59 19.03
N ILE A 51 11.37 0.67 19.07
CA ILE A 51 11.58 -0.27 20.19
C ILE A 51 12.96 -0.08 20.82
N ALA A 52 13.09 -0.48 22.09
CA ALA A 52 14.35 -0.47 22.82
C ALA A 52 15.25 -1.64 22.36
N THR A 53 15.87 -1.48 21.19
CA THR A 53 16.82 -2.44 20.62
C THR A 53 18.12 -1.76 20.19
N LEU A 54 19.22 -2.51 20.23
CA LEU A 54 20.51 -2.10 19.66
C LEU A 54 20.53 -2.26 18.13
N SER A 55 19.62 -3.06 17.57
CA SER A 55 19.50 -3.28 16.12
C SER A 55 18.75 -2.15 15.44
N LYS A 56 19.25 -0.91 15.51
CA LYS A 56 18.68 0.24 14.79
C LYS A 56 19.46 0.47 13.50
N ALA A 57 18.80 0.94 12.45
CA ALA A 57 19.44 1.24 11.16
C ALA A 57 19.22 2.70 10.75
N ASN A 58 19.09 3.60 11.74
CA ASN A 58 18.89 5.04 11.59
C ASN A 58 20.19 5.85 11.62
N TYR A 59 21.33 5.22 11.31
CA TYR A 59 22.64 5.87 11.24
C TYR A 59 23.33 5.58 9.91
N ARG A 60 24.26 6.45 9.51
CA ARG A 60 25.09 6.25 8.31
C ARG A 60 25.97 5.00 8.49
N PRO A 61 26.16 4.15 7.46
CA PRO A 61 25.99 4.43 6.03
C PRO A 61 24.60 4.13 5.44
N ASN A 62 23.63 3.71 6.25
CA ASN A 62 22.33 3.27 5.75
C ASN A 62 21.52 4.43 5.15
N GLY A 63 20.79 4.18 4.08
CA GLY A 63 19.95 5.18 3.39
C GLY A 63 20.68 6.19 2.48
N ILE A 64 21.99 6.05 2.24
CA ILE A 64 22.75 6.95 1.34
C ILE A 64 22.24 6.89 -0.10
N ASP A 65 21.86 5.71 -0.59
CA ASP A 65 21.36 5.48 -1.96
C ASP A 65 19.84 5.63 -2.05
N PHE A 66 19.17 6.00 -0.96
CA PHE A 66 17.74 6.29 -0.97
C PHE A 66 17.51 7.67 -1.59
N PRO A 67 16.37 7.94 -2.28
CA PRO A 67 16.11 9.27 -2.86
C PRO A 67 16.21 10.44 -1.86
N SER A 68 15.96 10.19 -0.56
CA SER A 68 16.10 11.19 0.50
C SER A 68 17.55 11.42 0.93
N HIS A 69 18.49 10.53 0.61
CA HIS A 69 19.89 10.51 1.06
C HIS A 69 20.05 10.59 2.60
N GLN A 70 19.05 10.11 3.34
CA GLN A 70 19.00 10.12 4.80
C GLN A 70 18.83 8.69 5.33
N PRO A 71 19.32 8.39 6.54
CA PRO A 71 19.06 7.11 7.19
C PRO A 71 17.56 6.88 7.36
N THR A 72 17.03 5.86 6.69
CA THR A 72 15.59 5.56 6.68
C THR A 72 15.17 4.59 7.78
N GLY A 73 16.12 3.98 8.49
CA GLY A 73 15.82 2.85 9.39
C GLY A 73 15.83 1.49 8.71
N ARG A 74 16.13 1.42 7.41
CA ARG A 74 16.35 0.17 6.67
C ARG A 74 17.79 -0.30 6.84
N PHE A 75 18.01 -1.60 6.97
CA PHE A 75 19.34 -2.22 7.04
C PHE A 75 20.04 -2.31 5.67
N THR A 76 19.85 -1.30 4.81
CA THR A 76 20.42 -1.19 3.49
C THR A 76 20.75 0.26 3.17
N ASN A 77 21.67 0.48 2.25
CA ASN A 77 21.99 1.81 1.74
C ASN A 77 20.83 2.39 0.91
N GLY A 78 19.99 1.55 0.32
CA GLY A 78 18.93 1.97 -0.60
C GLY A 78 17.57 1.36 -0.29
N ARG A 79 16.88 0.91 -1.34
CA ARG A 79 15.57 0.25 -1.27
C ARG A 79 15.73 -1.22 -0.83
N THR A 80 14.82 -1.72 0.01
CA THR A 80 14.72 -3.16 0.33
C THR A 80 14.09 -3.91 -0.85
N ILE A 81 14.13 -5.25 -0.83
CA ILE A 81 13.48 -6.05 -1.88
C ILE A 81 11.97 -5.79 -1.96
N VAL A 82 11.31 -5.50 -0.84
CA VAL A 82 9.89 -5.13 -0.77
C VAL A 82 9.62 -3.78 -1.43
N ASP A 83 10.56 -2.85 -1.30
CA ASP A 83 10.51 -1.54 -1.95
C ASP A 83 10.82 -1.63 -3.46
N ILE A 84 11.66 -2.59 -3.88
CA ILE A 84 12.08 -2.81 -5.28
C ILE A 84 11.03 -3.61 -6.05
N LEU A 85 10.48 -4.66 -5.46
CA LEU A 85 9.42 -5.49 -6.04
C LEU A 85 8.12 -4.71 -6.25
N GLY A 86 8.09 -3.43 -5.92
CA GLY A 86 6.96 -2.57 -6.20
C GLY A 86 5.70 -3.00 -5.47
N MET A 87 5.72 -3.94 -4.51
CA MET A 87 4.48 -4.48 -3.94
C MET A 87 3.58 -3.38 -3.38
N CYS A 88 4.12 -2.28 -2.86
CA CYS A 88 3.29 -1.16 -2.41
C CYS A 88 2.92 -0.18 -3.54
N GLN A 89 3.81 -0.03 -4.52
CA GLN A 89 3.65 0.88 -5.66
C GLN A 89 2.67 0.33 -6.71
N GLU A 90 2.80 -0.96 -7.05
CA GLU A 90 2.00 -1.70 -8.03
C GLU A 90 0.60 -2.04 -7.52
N LEU A 91 0.44 -2.26 -6.21
CA LEU A 91 -0.89 -2.39 -5.60
C LEU A 91 -1.61 -1.02 -5.49
N GLY A 92 -1.07 0.05 -6.09
CA GLY A 92 -1.73 1.36 -6.10
C GLY A 92 -1.84 2.01 -4.73
N LEU A 93 -1.05 1.57 -3.75
CA LEU A 93 -1.02 2.13 -2.39
C LEU A 93 -0.25 3.47 -2.31
N GLY A 94 0.29 3.95 -3.43
CA GLY A 94 0.80 5.33 -3.57
C GLY A 94 2.12 5.61 -2.83
N GLY A 95 2.83 4.59 -2.35
CA GLY A 95 4.08 4.77 -1.60
C GLY A 95 4.67 3.48 -1.08
N PHE A 96 5.66 3.58 -0.18
CA PHE A 96 6.24 2.43 0.53
C PHE A 96 5.35 2.01 1.71
N SER A 97 5.32 0.71 2.05
CA SER A 97 4.61 0.26 3.26
C SER A 97 5.20 0.92 4.50
N PRO A 98 4.37 1.58 5.33
CA PRO A 98 4.85 2.25 6.51
C PRO A 98 5.22 1.22 7.61
N PRO A 99 6.11 1.58 8.55
CA PRO A 99 6.44 0.74 9.69
C PRO A 99 5.24 0.63 10.63
N TYR A 100 4.84 -0.57 11.01
CA TYR A 100 3.70 -0.80 11.93
C TYR A 100 3.85 -0.06 13.27
N LEU A 101 5.07 0.08 13.78
CA LEU A 101 5.33 0.73 15.06
C LEU A 101 5.41 2.26 14.98
N ALA A 102 5.38 2.83 13.78
CA ALA A 102 5.43 4.28 13.64
C ALA A 102 4.10 4.92 14.12
N PRO A 103 4.15 6.08 14.79
CA PRO A 103 2.97 6.71 15.40
C PRO A 103 1.95 7.22 14.37
N ASP A 104 2.38 7.42 13.13
CA ASP A 104 1.56 7.80 11.97
C ASP A 104 0.86 6.60 11.31
N THR A 105 1.25 5.37 11.64
CA THR A 105 0.66 4.14 11.10
C THR A 105 -0.59 3.71 11.87
N VAL A 106 -1.69 4.46 11.69
CA VAL A 106 -2.97 4.24 12.37
C VAL A 106 -4.16 4.25 11.40
N GLY A 107 -5.28 3.65 11.82
CA GLY A 107 -6.54 3.66 11.07
C GLY A 107 -6.42 3.02 9.68
N ASP A 108 -6.83 3.76 8.65
CA ASP A 108 -6.86 3.30 7.25
C ASP A 108 -5.49 2.87 6.71
N ALA A 109 -4.39 3.39 7.27
CA ALA A 109 -3.05 2.98 6.87
C ALA A 109 -2.80 1.49 7.18
N VAL A 110 -3.32 1.00 8.32
CA VAL A 110 -3.25 -0.42 8.69
C VAL A 110 -4.10 -1.29 7.76
N LEU A 111 -5.27 -0.79 7.38
CA LEU A 111 -6.18 -1.50 6.46
C LEU A 111 -5.63 -1.60 5.04
N LYS A 112 -4.81 -0.61 4.63
CA LYS A 112 -4.10 -0.59 3.35
C LYS A 112 -2.83 -1.46 3.35
N GLY A 113 -2.41 -1.94 4.52
CA GLY A 113 -1.27 -2.83 4.65
C GLY A 113 -0.01 -2.14 5.19
N VAL A 114 0.65 -2.84 6.11
CA VAL A 114 1.76 -2.32 6.93
C VAL A 114 2.87 -3.35 7.05
N ASN A 115 4.07 -2.87 7.36
CA ASN A 115 5.24 -3.71 7.54
C ASN A 115 5.51 -3.97 9.02
N TYR A 116 5.50 -5.25 9.42
CA TYR A 116 5.75 -5.76 10.77
C TYR A 116 7.16 -6.33 10.96
N ALA A 117 8.04 -6.24 9.96
CA ALA A 117 9.37 -6.81 10.02
C ALA A 117 10.28 -6.12 11.04
N SER A 118 11.22 -6.88 11.61
CA SER A 118 12.17 -6.40 12.62
C SER A 118 13.53 -7.05 12.51
N GLY A 119 14.60 -6.25 12.61
CA GLY A 119 15.96 -6.77 12.78
C GLY A 119 16.26 -7.54 14.08
N VAL A 120 15.31 -7.67 15.00
CA VAL A 120 15.44 -8.49 16.24
C VAL A 120 14.74 -9.85 16.07
N GLY A 121 14.13 -10.11 14.91
CA GLY A 121 13.28 -11.25 14.61
C GLY A 121 11.80 -10.86 14.67
N GLY A 122 11.09 -10.99 13.54
CA GLY A 122 9.70 -10.57 13.37
C GLY A 122 8.69 -11.16 14.37
N PHE A 123 9.05 -12.23 15.09
CA PHE A 123 8.24 -12.82 16.15
C PHE A 123 8.06 -11.90 17.37
N SER A 124 9.06 -11.07 17.70
CA SER A 124 9.05 -10.21 18.89
C SER A 124 8.09 -9.01 18.75
N ILE A 125 7.92 -8.47 17.54
CA ILE A 125 7.02 -7.34 17.29
C ILE A 125 5.55 -7.70 17.47
N ILE A 126 5.14 -8.89 17.00
CA ILE A 126 3.74 -9.32 17.12
C ILE A 126 3.43 -9.56 18.61
N LEU A 127 4.31 -10.25 19.34
CA LEU A 127 4.04 -10.58 20.73
C LEU A 127 4.09 -9.37 21.68
N GLY A 128 4.99 -8.41 21.44
CA GLY A 128 5.19 -7.24 22.32
C GLY A 128 4.06 -6.20 22.29
N LYS A 129 3.10 -6.30 21.37
CA LYS A 129 1.90 -5.43 21.31
C LYS A 129 0.67 -6.06 21.98
N PHE A 130 0.68 -7.37 22.22
CA PHE A 130 -0.43 -8.11 22.84
C PHE A 130 -0.23 -8.40 24.34
N LEU A 131 0.86 -7.91 24.93
CA LEU A 131 1.14 -7.94 26.37
C LEU A 131 1.20 -6.51 26.91
#